data_AF-A0A357D3W8-F1
#
_entry.id   AF-A0A357D3W8-F1
#
_cell.length_a   1.000
_cell.length_b   1.000
_cell.length_c   1.000
_cell.angle_alpha   90.00
_cell.angle_beta   90.00
_cell.angle_gamma   90.00
#
_symmetry.space_group_name_H-M   'P 1'
#
loop_
_entity.id
_entity.type
_entity.pdbx_description
1 polymer ?
#
loop_
_entity_poly.entity_id
_entity_poly.type
_entity_poly.pdbx_seq_one_letter_code
_entity_poly.pdbx_strand_id
1 'polypeptide(L)' 'TKEVSGLKAALPKELLEYYQRSAKALRGIAIIPIKENTCGYCHMIISTAVLAKIKKGNSGITVCENCGRGLFEQK' A
#
# COMPACT_ATOMS: atom_id res chain seq x y z
N THR A 1 -7.10 13.39 16.62
CA THR A 1 -6.75 12.50 17.73
C THR A 1 -5.24 12.46 17.88
N LYS A 2 -4.71 12.62 19.09
CA LYS A 2 -3.27 12.82 19.41
C LYS A 2 -2.32 11.75 18.82
N GLU A 3 -2.83 10.54 18.59
CA GLU A 3 -2.08 9.40 18.05
C GLU A 3 -1.69 9.56 16.58
N VAL A 4 -2.58 10.12 15.75
CA VAL A 4 -2.32 10.31 14.31
C VAL A 4 -1.19 11.31 14.09
N SER A 5 -1.11 12.36 14.91
CA SER A 5 -0.01 13.33 14.82
C SER A 5 1.35 12.73 15.17
N GLY A 6 1.41 11.82 16.16
CA GLY A 6 2.64 11.13 16.53
C GLY A 6 3.15 10.21 15.43
N LEU A 7 2.25 9.43 14.81
CA LEU A 7 2.59 8.55 13.70
C LEU A 7 3.07 9.32 12.45
N LYS A 8 2.45 10.47 12.16
CA LYS A 8 2.89 11.34 11.06
C LYS A 8 4.32 11.85 11.24
N ALA A 9 4.74 12.14 12.46
CA ALA A 9 6.10 12.62 12.75
C ALA A 9 7.15 11.51 12.62
N ALA A 10 6.76 10.25 12.85
CA ALA A 10 7.65 9.10 12.74
C ALA A 10 7.82 8.57 11.30
N LEU A 11 6.95 9.00 10.37
CA LEU A 11 6.98 8.55 8.98
C LEU A 11 7.88 9.45 8.12
N PRO A 12 8.69 8.86 7.20
CA PRO A 12 9.35 9.62 6.15
C PRO A 12 8.35 10.48 5.38
N LYS A 13 8.73 11.74 5.10
CA LYS A 13 7.87 12.72 4.43
C LYS A 13 7.28 12.21 3.10
N GLU A 14 8.10 11.53 2.31
CA GLU A 14 7.69 10.96 1.02
C GLU A 14 6.56 9.92 1.16
N LEU A 15 6.66 9.03 2.15
CA LEU A 15 5.62 8.02 2.41
C LEU A 15 4.33 8.66 2.90
N LEU A 16 4.44 9.71 3.72
CA LEU A 16 3.29 10.46 4.19
C LEU A 16 2.57 11.17 3.04
N GLU A 17 3.31 11.83 2.14
CA GLU A 17 2.77 12.51 0.97
C GLU A 17 2.11 11.52 0.00
N TYR A 18 2.74 10.36 -0.23
CA TYR A 18 2.13 9.27 -1.00
C TYR A 18 0.80 8.85 -0.37
N TYR A 19 0.79 8.52 0.93
CA TYR A 19 -0.41 8.05 1.61
C TYR A 19 -1.55 9.07 1.53
N GLN A 20 -1.27 10.35 1.82
CA GLN A 20 -2.30 11.40 1.81
C GLN A 20 -2.93 11.57 0.42
N ARG A 21 -2.10 11.62 -0.63
CA ARG A 21 -2.56 11.72 -2.02
C ARG A 21 -3.38 10.51 -2.42
N SER A 22 -2.88 9.31 -2.14
CA SER A 22 -3.56 8.06 -2.48
C SER A 22 -4.85 7.89 -1.70
N ALA A 23 -4.89 8.23 -0.40
CA ALA A 23 -6.10 8.16 0.41
C ALA A 23 -7.17 9.12 -0.09
N LYS A 24 -6.80 10.33 -0.53
CA LYS A 24 -7.72 11.29 -1.14
C LYS A 24 -8.34 10.74 -2.43
N ALA A 25 -7.54 10.10 -3.28
CA ALA A 25 -8.00 9.53 -4.56
C ALA A 25 -8.80 8.22 -4.39
N LEU A 26 -8.43 7.40 -3.41
CA LEU A 26 -8.93 6.02 -3.23
C LEU A 26 -9.96 5.89 -2.10
N ARG A 27 -10.71 6.96 -1.83
CA ARG A 27 -11.81 7.00 -0.84
C ARG A 27 -11.38 6.55 0.56
N GLY A 28 -10.18 6.95 0.98
CA GLY A 28 -9.64 6.71 2.32
C GLY A 28 -8.83 5.42 2.49
N ILE A 29 -8.90 4.46 1.56
CA ILE A 29 -8.18 3.18 1.66
C ILE A 29 -7.04 3.16 0.65
N ALA A 30 -5.86 3.62 1.08
CA ALA A 30 -4.68 3.72 0.21
C ALA A 30 -3.82 2.46 0.16
N ILE A 31 -3.80 1.67 1.23
CA ILE A 31 -2.90 0.51 1.42
C ILE A 31 -3.72 -0.72 1.80
N ILE A 32 -3.41 -1.89 1.24
CA ILE A 32 -4.18 -3.11 1.43
C ILE A 32 -3.26 -4.35 1.44
N PRO A 33 -3.56 -5.40 2.25
CA PRO A 33 -2.78 -6.62 2.22
C PRO A 33 -3.06 -7.43 0.94
N ILE A 34 -2.09 -8.25 0.59
CA ILE A 34 -2.26 -9.34 -0.37
C ILE A 34 -2.95 -10.50 0.34
N LYS A 35 -3.98 -11.07 -0.28
CA LYS A 35 -4.69 -12.26 0.22
C LYS A 35 -4.72 -13.30 -0.88
N GLU A 36 -4.12 -14.46 -0.65
CA GLU A 36 -4.14 -15.58 -1.62
C GLU A 36 -3.70 -15.15 -3.04
N ASN A 37 -2.62 -14.36 -3.14
CA ASN A 37 -2.11 -13.78 -4.39
C ASN A 37 -3.06 -12.77 -5.08
N THR A 38 -4.10 -12.31 -4.39
CA THR A 38 -5.02 -11.28 -4.87
C THR A 38 -4.88 -9.98 -4.08
N CYS A 39 -5.32 -8.88 -4.69
CA CYS A 39 -5.47 -7.61 -4.00
C CYS A 39 -6.61 -7.70 -2.98
N GLY A 40 -6.36 -7.44 -1.69
CA GLY A 40 -7.38 -7.51 -0.64
C GLY A 40 -8.51 -6.48 -0.72
N TYR A 41 -8.56 -5.66 -1.78
CA TYR A 41 -9.62 -4.68 -2.03
C TYR A 41 -10.41 -4.98 -3.30
N CYS A 42 -9.73 -5.08 -4.45
CA CYS A 42 -10.41 -5.32 -5.73
C CYS A 42 -10.48 -6.80 -6.13
N HIS A 43 -9.86 -7.69 -5.34
CA HIS A 43 -9.82 -9.15 -5.54
C HIS A 43 -9.19 -9.62 -6.86
N MET A 44 -8.56 -8.73 -7.62
CA MET A 44 -7.82 -9.11 -8.82
C MET A 44 -6.53 -9.85 -8.44
N ILE A 45 -6.21 -10.87 -9.24
CA ILE A 45 -4.95 -11.61 -9.16
C ILE A 45 -3.80 -10.65 -9.42
N ILE A 46 -2.77 -10.73 -8.57
CA ILE A 46 -1.55 -9.94 -8.69
C ILE A 46 -0.53 -10.76 -9.48
N SER A 47 0.18 -10.11 -10.41
CA SER A 47 1.20 -10.78 -11.21
C SER A 47 2.34 -11.32 -10.35
N THR A 48 2.91 -12.46 -10.75
CA THR A 48 4.02 -13.11 -10.02
C THR A 48 5.25 -12.19 -9.88
N ALA A 49 5.51 -11.35 -10.89
CA ALA A 49 6.57 -10.34 -10.84
C ALA A 49 6.32 -9.29 -9.74
N VAL A 50 5.08 -8.84 -9.57
CA VAL A 50 4.70 -7.90 -8.51
C VAL A 50 4.78 -8.57 -7.13
N LEU A 51 4.29 -9.81 -7.00
CA LEU A 51 4.43 -10.59 -5.77
C LEU A 51 5.90 -10.76 -5.36
N ALA A 52 6.78 -11.08 -6.32
CA ALA A 52 8.21 -11.20 -6.07
C ALA A 52 8.85 -9.86 -5.63
N LYS A 53 8.46 -8.73 -6.24
CA LYS A 53 8.92 -7.39 -5.83
C LYS A 53 8.51 -7.07 -4.39
N ILE A 54 7.27 -7.38 -4.01
CA ILE A 54 6.76 -7.12 -2.66
C ILE A 54 7.51 -7.98 -1.63
N LYS A 55 7.70 -9.28 -1.92
CA LYS A 55 8.49 -10.19 -1.06
C LYS A 55 9.94 -9.75 -0.88
N LYS A 56 10.53 -9.10 -1.90
CA LYS A 56 11.91 -8.57 -1.84
C LYS A 56 12.03 -7.35 -0.90
N GLY A 57 10.94 -6.66 -0.57
CA GLY A 57 10.90 -5.61 0.47
C GLY A 57 11.62 -4.29 0.17
N ASN A 58 12.43 -4.19 -0.89
CA ASN A 58 13.32 -3.05 -1.14
C ASN A 58 13.03 -2.28 -2.46
N SER A 59 11.83 -2.43 -3.03
CA SER A 59 11.48 -1.81 -4.33
C SER A 59 10.62 -0.55 -4.20
N GLY A 60 10.58 0.05 -3.01
CA GLY A 60 9.66 1.16 -2.71
C GLY A 60 8.20 0.71 -2.65
N ILE A 61 7.28 1.66 -2.84
CA ILE A 61 5.85 1.39 -2.76
C ILE A 61 5.39 0.65 -4.01
N THR A 62 4.99 -0.61 -3.84
CA THR A 62 4.38 -1.39 -4.91
C THR A 62 2.87 -1.21 -4.88
N VAL A 63 2.26 -0.99 -6.05
CA VAL A 63 0.82 -0.73 -6.18
C VAL A 63 0.13 -1.82 -6.97
N CYS A 64 -1.16 -2.02 -6.71
CA CYS A 64 -2.01 -2.88 -7.50
C CYS A 64 -2.22 -2.27 -8.89
N GLU A 65 -1.89 -3.04 -9.93
CA GLU A 65 -2.00 -2.65 -11.34
C GLU A 65 -3.45 -2.36 -11.75
N ASN A 66 -4.42 -2.99 -11.10
CA ASN A 66 -5.85 -2.80 -11.40
C ASN A 66 -6.46 -1.57 -10.71
N CYS A 67 -6.09 -1.32 -9.46
CA CYS A 67 -6.88 -0.43 -8.60
C CYS A 67 -6.05 0.66 -7.93
N GLY A 68 -4.72 0.66 -8.09
CA GLY A 68 -3.81 1.71 -7.62
C GLY A 68 -3.55 1.73 -6.11
N ARG A 69 -4.12 0.81 -5.32
CA ARG A 69 -3.81 0.73 -3.87
C ARG A 69 -2.40 0.18 -3.67
N GLY A 70 -1.68 0.72 -2.69
CA GLY A 70 -0.41 0.15 -2.24
C GLY A 70 -0.62 -1.24 -1.66
N LEU A 71 0.26 -2.17 -1.99
CA LEU A 71 0.20 -3.56 -1.59
C LEU A 71 1.28 -3.85 -0.56
N PHE A 72 0.95 -4.66 0.44
CA PHE A 72 1.93 -5.19 1.40
C PHE A 72 1.64 -6.67 1.71
N GLU A 73 2.69 -7.38 2.12
CA GLU A 73 2.58 -8.74 2.65
C GLU A 73 2.32 -8.65 4.16
N GLN A 74 1.19 -9.18 4.61
CA GLN A 74 0.89 -9.31 6.03
C GLN A 74 1.61 -10.56 6.53
N LYS A 75 2.70 -10.37 7.28
CA LYS A 75 3.38 -11.44 8.02
C LYS A 75 2.66 -11.74 9.32
#